data_AF-A0A947R7Z2-F1
#
_entry.id   AF-A0A947R7Z2-F1
#
_cell.length_a   1.000
_cell.length_b   1.000
_cell.length_c   1.000
_cell.angle_alpha   90.00
_cell.angle_beta   90.00
_cell.angle_gamma   90.00
#
_symmetry.space_group_name_H-M   'P 1'
#
loop_
_entity.id
_entity.type
_entity.pdbx_description
1 polymer ?
#
loop_
_entity_poly.entity_id
_entity_poly.type
_entity_poly.pdbx_seq_one_letter_code
_entity_poly.pdbx_strand_id
1 'polypeptide(L)'
;MTTIERIVESVSKAVESALGVSLLDIIVQIGATVILIVIIKVYFWKKIVAYLDGRKEAMDKELEQAKENHRVAEDLKEKTQEEYNELKKRSQTILDQAKLESDREHAKIVEKAKSEAAHILTSAEQKIEIDIEHARQGLREEIVELASLMAEKIINKEIDPEKYQEQSLQEFEKSDQS
;
A
#
# COMPACT_ATOMS: atom_id res chain seq x y z
N MET A 1 -34.99 109.07 -3.97
CA MET A 1 -35.74 107.82 -3.82
C MET A 1 -35.63 107.07 -5.12
N THR A 2 -34.86 105.98 -5.14
CA THR A 2 -34.35 105.39 -6.38
C THR A 2 -35.39 104.46 -7.01
N THR A 3 -35.33 104.30 -8.33
CA THR A 3 -36.26 103.45 -9.10
C THR A 3 -36.29 101.99 -8.59
N ILE A 4 -35.22 101.53 -7.95
CA ILE A 4 -35.09 100.18 -7.37
C ILE A 4 -36.04 99.97 -6.19
N GLU A 5 -36.22 100.96 -5.32
CA GLU A 5 -37.12 100.85 -4.15
C GLU A 5 -38.58 100.67 -4.58
N ARG A 6 -39.01 101.39 -5.64
CA ARG A 6 -40.36 101.28 -6.18
C ARG A 6 -40.63 99.92 -6.82
N ILE A 7 -39.64 99.34 -7.52
CA ILE A 7 -39.75 98.00 -8.10
C ILE A 7 -39.89 96.97 -6.98
N VAL A 8 -39.03 97.04 -5.97
CA VAL A 8 -39.08 96.12 -4.82
C VAL A 8 -40.43 96.20 -4.09
N GLU A 9 -40.96 97.40 -3.85
CA GLU A 9 -42.24 97.57 -3.16
C GLU A 9 -43.43 97.07 -4.00
N SER A 10 -43.42 97.32 -5.31
CA SER A 10 -44.47 96.84 -6.22
C SER A 10 -44.47 95.31 -6.35
N VAL A 11 -43.28 94.71 -6.39
CA VAL A 11 -43.09 93.26 -6.41
C VAL A 11 -43.50 92.66 -5.05
N SER A 12 -43.15 93.30 -3.94
CA SER A 12 -43.54 92.85 -2.59
C SER A 12 -45.05 92.77 -2.45
N LYS A 13 -45.77 93.84 -2.81
CA LYS A 13 -47.25 93.88 -2.72
C LYS A 13 -47.92 92.87 -3.65
N ALA A 14 -47.39 92.68 -4.86
CA ALA A 14 -47.90 91.69 -5.81
C ALA A 14 -47.71 90.24 -5.31
N VAL A 15 -46.54 89.95 -4.75
CA VAL A 15 -46.20 88.63 -4.19
C VAL A 15 -47.01 88.35 -2.93
N GLU A 16 -47.14 89.32 -2.03
CA GLU A 16 -47.92 89.19 -0.79
C GLU A 16 -49.41 88.99 -1.07
N SER A 17 -49.98 89.69 -2.06
CA SER A 17 -51.38 89.51 -2.46
C SER A 17 -51.66 88.18 -3.18
N ALA A 18 -50.70 87.64 -3.93
CA ALA A 18 -50.89 86.43 -4.72
C ALA A 18 -50.57 85.14 -3.94
N LEU A 19 -49.58 85.20 -3.06
CA LEU A 19 -49.04 84.03 -2.37
C LEU A 19 -49.18 84.11 -0.84
N GLY A 20 -49.54 85.27 -0.27
CA GLY A 20 -49.67 85.45 1.18
C GLY A 20 -48.34 85.35 1.94
N VAL A 21 -47.21 85.46 1.24
CA VAL A 21 -45.86 85.21 1.77
C VAL A 21 -44.97 86.40 1.43
N SER A 22 -44.10 86.80 2.37
CA SER A 22 -43.19 87.93 2.15
C SER A 22 -42.00 87.55 1.28
N LEU A 23 -41.41 88.53 0.56
CA LEU A 23 -40.16 88.33 -0.20
C LEU A 23 -39.02 87.82 0.67
N LEU A 24 -39.00 88.19 1.95
CA LEU A 24 -38.00 87.75 2.91
C LEU A 24 -38.13 86.24 3.15
N ASP A 25 -39.35 85.73 3.33
CA ASP A 25 -39.61 84.30 3.52
C ASP A 25 -39.17 83.48 2.30
N ILE A 26 -39.35 84.00 1.09
CA ILE A 26 -38.89 83.35 -0.14
C ILE A 26 -37.36 83.27 -0.19
N ILE A 27 -36.65 84.35 0.17
CA ILE A 27 -35.18 84.35 0.23
C ILE A 27 -34.67 83.38 1.29
N VAL A 28 -35.32 83.34 2.46
CA VAL A 28 -34.99 82.38 3.53
C VAL A 28 -35.25 80.95 3.08
N GLN A 29 -36.37 80.68 2.40
CA GLN A 29 -36.71 79.36 1.86
C GLN A 29 -35.72 78.89 0.80
N ILE A 30 -35.31 79.79 -0.11
CA ILE A 30 -34.28 79.50 -1.10
C ILE A 30 -32.94 79.24 -0.41
N GLY A 31 -32.55 80.04 0.57
CA GLY A 31 -31.33 79.84 1.37
C GLY A 31 -31.33 78.48 2.09
N ALA A 32 -32.45 78.12 2.73
CA ALA A 32 -32.62 76.83 3.38
C ALA A 32 -32.54 75.66 2.39
N THR A 33 -33.13 75.82 1.19
CA THR A 33 -33.06 74.81 0.12
C THR A 33 -31.63 74.63 -0.39
N VAL A 34 -30.89 75.72 -0.57
CA VAL A 34 -29.48 75.66 -0.99
C VAL A 34 -28.62 75.00 0.09
N ILE A 35 -28.79 75.38 1.36
CA ILE A 35 -28.09 74.76 2.49
C ILE A 35 -28.39 73.26 2.56
N LEU A 36 -29.65 72.86 2.40
CA LEU A 36 -30.06 71.45 2.36
C LEU A 36 -29.36 70.70 1.22
N ILE A 37 -29.34 71.26 0.01
CA ILE A 37 -28.67 70.66 -1.16
C ILE A 37 -27.17 70.50 -0.89
N VAL A 38 -26.52 71.50 -0.28
CA VAL A 38 -25.09 71.43 0.06
C VAL A 38 -24.83 70.33 1.08
N ILE A 39 -25.63 70.22 2.13
CA ILE A 39 -25.51 69.17 3.16
C ILE A 39 -25.69 67.78 2.53
N ILE A 40 -26.72 67.60 1.70
CA ILE A 40 -26.98 66.33 1.01
C ILE A 40 -25.81 66.00 0.08
N LYS A 41 -25.36 66.95 -0.75
CA LYS A 41 -24.27 66.70 -1.71
C LYS A 41 -22.98 66.31 -0.99
N VAL A 42 -22.63 66.95 0.12
CA VAL A 42 -21.40 66.61 0.84
C VAL A 42 -21.52 65.26 1.56
N TYR A 43 -22.63 65.01 2.25
CA TYR A 43 -22.79 63.84 3.10
C TYR A 43 -23.17 62.57 2.31
N PHE A 44 -24.10 62.66 1.37
CA PHE A 44 -24.60 61.51 0.62
C PHE A 44 -23.64 61.08 -0.49
N TRP A 45 -22.93 62.00 -1.14
CA TRP A 45 -21.99 61.62 -2.20
C TRP A 45 -20.89 60.71 -1.68
N LYS A 46 -20.35 61.01 -0.49
CA LYS A 46 -19.36 60.16 0.17
C LYS A 46 -19.92 58.76 0.49
N LYS A 47 -21.15 58.67 1.00
CA LYS A 47 -21.78 57.37 1.34
C LYS A 47 -22.14 56.54 0.10
N ILE A 48 -22.65 57.18 -0.96
CA ILE A 48 -23.02 56.51 -2.20
C ILE A 48 -21.77 55.96 -2.91
N VAL A 49 -20.72 56.77 -3.03
CA VAL A 49 -19.45 56.32 -3.64
C VAL A 49 -18.85 55.17 -2.82
N ALA A 50 -18.79 55.30 -1.50
CA ALA A 50 -18.27 54.22 -0.65
C ALA A 50 -19.05 52.90 -0.77
N TYR A 51 -20.38 52.96 -0.92
CA TYR A 51 -21.18 51.76 -1.13
C TYR A 51 -20.94 51.12 -2.50
N LEU A 52 -20.83 51.93 -3.56
CA LEU A 52 -20.53 51.46 -4.90
C LEU A 52 -19.13 50.87 -5.00
N ASP A 53 -18.13 51.52 -4.40
CA ASP A 53 -16.76 51.03 -4.33
C ASP A 53 -16.68 49.72 -3.54
N GLY A 54 -17.34 49.64 -2.38
CA GLY A 54 -17.38 48.39 -1.60
C GLY A 54 -18.05 47.24 -2.35
N ARG A 55 -19.11 47.51 -3.13
CA ARG A 55 -19.73 46.49 -3.98
C ARG A 55 -18.81 46.07 -5.13
N LYS A 56 -18.12 47.01 -5.75
CA LYS A 56 -17.16 46.73 -6.82
C LYS A 56 -16.00 45.89 -6.31
N GLU A 57 -15.42 46.27 -5.16
CA GLU A 57 -14.33 45.54 -4.51
C GLU A 57 -14.75 44.12 -4.15
N ALA A 58 -15.96 43.93 -3.62
CA ALA A 58 -16.49 42.59 -3.33
C ALA A 58 -16.60 41.74 -4.60
N MET A 59 -17.12 42.30 -5.70
CA MET A 59 -17.22 41.57 -6.97
C MET A 59 -15.86 41.26 -7.58
N ASP A 60 -14.91 42.20 -7.53
CA ASP A 60 -13.55 42.00 -8.02
C ASP A 60 -12.84 40.91 -7.21
N LYS A 61 -13.01 40.92 -5.88
CA LYS A 61 -12.47 39.90 -4.98
C LYS A 61 -13.10 38.52 -5.22
N GLU A 62 -14.41 38.44 -5.38
CA GLU A 62 -15.11 37.19 -5.70
C GLU A 62 -14.64 36.63 -7.05
N LEU A 63 -14.46 37.50 -8.05
CA LEU A 63 -13.96 37.11 -9.37
C LEU A 63 -12.50 36.63 -9.32
N GLU A 64 -11.64 37.31 -8.57
CA GLU A 64 -10.25 36.91 -8.37
C GLU A 64 -10.17 35.57 -7.64
N GLN A 65 -10.97 35.40 -6.58
CA GLN A 65 -11.03 34.14 -5.84
C GLN A 65 -11.58 32.99 -6.71
N ALA A 66 -12.58 33.26 -7.55
CA ALA A 66 -13.09 32.26 -8.49
C ALA A 66 -12.03 31.85 -9.53
N LYS A 67 -11.27 32.81 -10.06
CA LYS A 67 -10.15 32.54 -10.98
C LYS A 67 -9.04 31.72 -10.31
N GLU A 68 -8.68 32.07 -9.09
CA GLU A 68 -7.64 31.33 -8.36
C GLU A 68 -8.10 29.91 -8.03
N ASN A 69 -9.34 29.75 -7.57
CA ASN A 69 -9.92 28.43 -7.33
C ASN A 69 -9.96 27.57 -8.61
N HIS A 70 -10.28 28.17 -9.76
CA HIS A 70 -10.25 27.49 -11.05
C HIS A 70 -8.82 27.04 -11.41
N ARG A 71 -7.83 27.93 -11.26
CA ARG A 71 -6.43 27.63 -11.53
C ARG A 71 -5.91 26.52 -10.63
N VAL A 72 -6.21 26.56 -9.33
CA VAL A 72 -5.85 25.52 -8.37
C VAL A 72 -6.53 24.20 -8.70
N ALA A 73 -7.80 24.22 -9.12
CA ALA A 73 -8.52 23.01 -9.53
C ALA A 73 -7.92 22.38 -10.80
N GLU A 74 -7.50 23.18 -11.78
CA GLU A 74 -6.80 22.70 -12.98
C GLU A 74 -5.43 22.11 -12.64
N ASP A 75 -4.61 22.81 -11.85
CA ASP A 75 -3.30 22.32 -11.40
C ASP A 75 -3.42 21.02 -10.59
N LEU A 76 -4.41 20.94 -9.68
CA LEU A 76 -4.67 19.73 -8.91
C LEU A 76 -5.11 18.57 -9.81
N LYS A 77 -5.92 18.84 -10.83
CA LYS A 77 -6.35 17.84 -11.81
C LYS A 77 -5.17 17.31 -12.62
N GLU A 78 -4.29 18.19 -13.08
CA GLU A 78 -3.08 17.80 -13.82
C GLU A 78 -2.14 16.96 -12.96
N LYS A 79 -1.82 17.42 -11.73
CA LYS A 79 -1.01 16.65 -10.77
C LYS A 79 -1.63 15.29 -10.43
N THR A 80 -2.93 15.24 -10.19
CA THR A 80 -3.62 13.96 -9.92
C THR A 80 -3.52 13.01 -11.11
N GLN A 81 -3.61 13.53 -12.34
CA GLN A 81 -3.50 12.72 -13.54
C GLN A 81 -2.07 12.19 -13.75
N GLU A 82 -1.06 13.02 -13.46
CA GLU A 82 0.35 12.62 -13.48
C GLU A 82 0.64 11.55 -12.41
N GLU A 83 0.24 11.79 -11.17
CA GLU A 83 0.38 10.83 -10.06
C GLU A 83 -0.33 9.51 -10.36
N TYR A 84 -1.54 9.56 -10.94
CA TYR A 84 -2.28 8.37 -11.35
C TYR A 84 -1.52 7.56 -12.40
N ASN A 85 -0.97 8.23 -13.41
CA ASN A 85 -0.18 7.58 -14.46
C ASN A 85 1.11 6.98 -13.90
N GLU A 86 1.78 7.68 -13.00
CA GLU A 86 2.97 7.19 -12.32
C GLU A 86 2.64 5.97 -11.44
N LEU A 87 1.58 6.04 -10.64
CA LEU A 87 1.10 4.93 -9.81
C LEU A 87 0.80 3.71 -10.68
N LYS A 88 0.09 3.89 -11.80
CA LYS A 88 -0.19 2.80 -12.74
C LYS A 88 1.09 2.15 -13.29
N LYS A 89 2.09 2.95 -13.64
CA LYS A 89 3.40 2.46 -14.11
C LYS A 89 4.15 1.70 -13.01
N ARG A 90 4.16 2.23 -11.78
CA ARG A 90 4.75 1.58 -10.61
C ARG A 90 4.05 0.26 -10.30
N SER A 91 2.71 0.23 -10.31
CA SER A 91 1.93 -1.00 -10.11
C SER A 91 2.23 -2.06 -11.16
N GLN A 92 2.32 -1.69 -12.45
CA GLN A 92 2.72 -2.63 -13.49
C GLN A 92 4.12 -3.18 -13.24
N THR A 93 5.06 -2.31 -12.88
CA THR A 93 6.44 -2.71 -12.55
C THR A 93 6.49 -3.67 -11.37
N ILE A 94 5.71 -3.42 -10.31
CA ILE A 94 5.62 -4.30 -9.14
C ILE A 94 5.03 -5.66 -9.54
N LEU A 95 3.99 -5.69 -10.36
CA LEU A 95 3.40 -6.95 -10.85
C LEU A 95 4.39 -7.74 -11.71
N ASP A 96 5.12 -7.08 -12.60
CA ASP A 96 6.12 -7.72 -13.46
C ASP A 96 7.28 -8.28 -12.62
N GLN A 97 7.76 -7.52 -11.63
CA GLN A 97 8.79 -7.96 -10.69
C GLN A 97 8.31 -9.13 -9.82
N ALA A 98 7.09 -9.05 -9.28
CA ALA A 98 6.51 -10.13 -8.48
C ALA A 98 6.37 -11.42 -9.30
N LYS A 99 5.98 -11.31 -10.58
CA LYS A 99 5.90 -12.47 -11.48
C LYS A 99 7.28 -13.07 -11.75
N LEU A 100 8.27 -12.24 -12.06
CA LEU A 100 9.64 -12.69 -12.28
C LEU A 100 10.23 -13.37 -11.03
N GLU A 101 10.00 -12.80 -9.85
CA GLU A 101 10.48 -13.37 -8.59
C GLU A 101 9.74 -14.69 -8.27
N SER A 102 8.44 -14.74 -8.52
CA SER A 102 7.65 -15.97 -8.40
C SER A 102 8.16 -17.08 -9.32
N ASP A 103 8.46 -16.76 -10.58
CA ASP A 103 8.97 -17.73 -11.55
C ASP A 103 10.36 -18.25 -11.14
N ARG A 104 11.23 -17.36 -10.63
CA ARG A 104 12.54 -17.74 -10.08
C ARG A 104 12.43 -18.63 -8.86
N GLU A 105 11.56 -18.27 -7.92
CA GLU A 105 11.37 -19.03 -6.69
C GLU A 105 10.74 -20.40 -7.01
N HIS A 106 9.78 -20.44 -7.93
CA HIS A 106 9.22 -21.69 -8.42
C HIS A 106 10.29 -22.59 -9.03
N ALA A 107 11.16 -22.04 -9.90
CA ALA A 107 12.26 -22.79 -10.49
C ALA A 107 13.23 -23.34 -9.42
N LYS A 108 13.59 -22.53 -8.42
CA LYS A 108 14.44 -22.96 -7.30
C LYS A 108 13.80 -24.08 -6.47
N ILE A 109 12.51 -23.96 -6.15
CA ILE A 109 11.78 -24.99 -5.40
C ILE A 109 11.77 -26.30 -6.19
N VAL A 110 11.49 -26.26 -7.49
CA VAL A 110 11.48 -27.44 -8.35
C VAL A 110 12.88 -28.06 -8.46
N GLU A 111 13.92 -27.25 -8.62
CA GLU A 111 15.30 -27.74 -8.68
C GLU A 111 15.72 -28.38 -7.36
N LYS A 112 15.43 -27.73 -6.23
CA LYS A 112 15.70 -28.29 -4.89
C LYS A 112 14.96 -29.61 -4.69
N ALA A 113 13.67 -29.67 -5.01
CA ALA A 113 12.87 -30.89 -4.88
C ALA A 113 13.44 -32.04 -5.74
N LYS A 114 13.90 -31.75 -6.97
CA LYS A 114 14.57 -32.75 -7.81
C LYS A 114 15.89 -33.23 -7.21
N SER A 115 16.71 -32.31 -6.69
CA SER A 115 17.96 -32.65 -6.02
C SER A 115 17.73 -33.50 -4.76
N GLU A 116 16.72 -33.16 -3.97
CA GLU A 116 16.35 -33.89 -2.75
C GLU A 116 15.82 -35.28 -3.08
N ALA A 117 15.00 -35.41 -4.11
CA ALA A 117 14.53 -36.71 -4.62
C ALA A 117 15.69 -37.58 -5.11
N ALA A 118 16.65 -37.01 -5.85
CA ALA A 118 17.83 -37.74 -6.31
C ALA A 118 18.73 -38.19 -5.13
N HIS A 119 18.88 -37.34 -4.11
CA HIS A 119 19.60 -37.67 -2.90
C HIS A 119 18.93 -38.81 -2.13
N ILE A 120 17.61 -38.75 -1.96
CA ILE A 120 16.82 -39.83 -1.31
C ILE A 120 16.99 -41.15 -2.05
N LEU A 121 16.90 -41.14 -3.39
CA LEU A 121 17.09 -42.34 -4.20
C LEU A 121 18.50 -42.93 -4.01
N THR A 122 19.53 -42.09 -4.11
CA THR A 122 20.93 -42.52 -3.92
C THR A 122 21.16 -43.10 -2.53
N SER A 123 20.63 -42.44 -1.48
CA SER A 123 20.72 -42.94 -0.10
C SER A 123 19.95 -44.26 0.09
N ALA A 124 18.80 -44.42 -0.56
CA ALA A 124 18.04 -45.66 -0.52
C ALA A 124 18.78 -46.82 -1.20
N GLU A 125 19.38 -46.58 -2.37
CA GLU A 125 20.22 -47.56 -3.07
C GLU A 125 21.43 -47.98 -2.21
N GLN A 126 22.12 -47.02 -1.60
CA GLN A 126 23.22 -47.32 -0.67
C GLN A 126 22.76 -48.14 0.53
N LYS A 127 21.60 -47.82 1.10
CA LYS A 127 21.04 -48.55 2.23
C LYS A 127 20.65 -49.98 1.84
N ILE A 128 20.06 -50.17 0.66
CA ILE A 128 19.74 -51.50 0.14
C ILE A 128 21.01 -52.34 -0.03
N GLU A 129 22.09 -51.78 -0.56
CA GLU A 129 23.35 -52.51 -0.72
C GLU A 129 23.91 -52.96 0.64
N ILE A 130 23.90 -52.07 1.63
CA ILE A 130 24.31 -52.38 3.02
C ILE A 130 23.41 -53.46 3.63
N ASP A 131 22.08 -53.36 3.48
CA ASP A 131 21.13 -54.34 4.01
C ASP A 131 21.31 -55.72 3.35
N ILE A 132 21.62 -55.78 2.05
CA ILE A 132 21.95 -57.02 1.33
C ILE A 132 23.24 -57.63 1.87
N GLU A 133 24.26 -56.83 2.13
CA GLU A 133 25.53 -57.30 2.68
C GLU A 133 25.35 -57.86 4.09
N HIS A 134 24.59 -57.17 4.95
CA HIS A 134 24.22 -57.67 6.27
C HIS A 134 23.40 -58.96 6.20
N ALA A 135 22.41 -59.05 5.31
CA ALA A 135 21.62 -60.28 5.13
C ALA A 135 22.48 -61.46 4.68
N ARG A 136 23.46 -61.22 3.78
CA ARG A 136 24.42 -62.25 3.36
C ARG A 136 25.35 -62.71 4.49
N GLN A 137 25.78 -61.78 5.35
CA GLN A 137 26.58 -62.12 6.53
C GLN A 137 25.77 -62.98 7.52
N GLY A 138 24.54 -62.58 7.85
CA GLY A 138 23.66 -63.35 8.72
C GLY A 138 23.36 -64.75 8.17
N LEU A 139 23.11 -64.88 6.85
CA LEU A 139 22.90 -66.19 6.22
C LEU A 139 24.14 -67.10 6.33
N ARG A 140 25.35 -66.54 6.23
CA ARG A 140 26.59 -67.32 6.42
C ARG A 140 26.71 -67.83 7.86
N GLU A 141 26.39 -67.00 8.84
CA GLU A 141 26.41 -67.39 10.26
C GLU A 141 25.41 -68.53 10.52
N GLU A 142 24.17 -68.41 10.04
CA GLU A 142 23.15 -69.48 10.16
C GLU A 142 23.59 -70.80 9.49
N ILE A 143 24.25 -70.72 8.32
CA ILE A 143 24.79 -71.91 7.64
C ILE A 143 25.90 -72.57 8.46
N VAL A 144 26.80 -71.79 9.08
CA VAL A 144 27.88 -72.32 9.93
C VAL A 144 27.30 -72.99 11.17
N GLU A 145 26.29 -72.39 11.79
CA GLU A 145 25.60 -72.97 12.95
C GLU A 145 24.89 -74.28 12.57
N LEU A 146 24.15 -74.29 11.46
CA LEU A 146 23.47 -75.50 10.97
C LEU A 146 24.46 -76.61 10.60
N ALA A 147 25.57 -76.28 9.95
CA ALA A 147 26.63 -77.24 9.62
C ALA A 147 27.28 -77.82 10.88
N SER A 148 27.51 -77.00 11.90
CA SER A 148 28.05 -77.44 13.20
C SER A 148 27.09 -78.38 13.92
N LEU A 149 25.79 -78.06 13.96
CA LEU A 149 24.75 -78.93 14.52
C LEU A 149 24.65 -80.27 13.76
N MET A 150 24.78 -80.26 12.44
CA MET A 150 24.83 -81.49 11.64
C MET A 150 26.08 -82.32 11.92
N ALA A 151 27.25 -81.68 12.04
CA ALA A 151 28.50 -82.36 12.39
C ALA A 151 28.43 -82.99 13.79
N GLU A 152 27.90 -82.27 14.78
CA GLU A 152 27.65 -82.78 16.13
C GLU A 152 26.70 -83.99 16.11
N LYS A 153 25.63 -83.92 15.30
CA LYS A 153 24.68 -85.03 15.16
C LYS A 153 25.29 -86.25 14.46
N ILE A 154 26.18 -86.06 13.49
CA ILE A 154 26.91 -87.17 12.83
C ILE A 154 27.91 -87.80 13.81
N ILE A 155 28.69 -87.00 14.51
CA ILE A 155 29.66 -87.48 15.51
C ILE A 155 28.94 -88.27 16.62
N ASN A 156 27.84 -87.73 17.17
CA ASN A 156 27.03 -88.45 18.17
C ASN A 156 26.41 -89.75 17.62
N LYS A 157 26.22 -89.89 16.31
CA LYS A 157 25.70 -91.10 15.66
C LYS A 157 26.80 -92.12 15.34
N GLU A 158 28.03 -91.68 15.10
CA GLU A 158 29.19 -92.58 14.93
C GLU A 158 29.79 -93.03 16.27
N ILE A 159 29.60 -92.26 17.34
CA ILE A 159 29.86 -92.69 18.73
C ILE A 159 28.73 -93.64 19.16
N ASP A 160 28.70 -94.82 18.55
CA ASP A 160 28.06 -95.99 19.11
C ASP A 160 29.09 -96.64 20.06
N PRO A 161 28.80 -96.76 21.37
CA PRO A 161 29.75 -97.35 22.33
C PRO A 161 30.23 -98.75 21.96
N GLU A 162 29.52 -99.45 21.06
CA GLU A 162 29.93 -100.77 20.56
C GLU A 162 31.06 -100.74 19.51
N LYS A 163 31.25 -99.64 18.76
CA LYS A 163 32.26 -99.59 17.67
C LYS A 163 33.65 -99.10 18.08
N TYR A 164 33.73 -98.25 19.11
CA TYR A 164 35.01 -97.70 19.61
C TYR A 164 35.77 -98.67 20.52
N GLN A 165 35.09 -99.65 21.11
CA GLN A 165 35.73 -100.64 21.96
C GLN A 165 36.51 -101.69 21.15
N GLU A 166 36.08 -102.04 19.94
CA GLU A 166 36.80 -103.01 19.11
C GLU A 166 38.07 -102.44 18.44
N GLN A 167 38.08 -101.17 18.03
CA GLN A 167 39.26 -100.58 17.37
C GLN A 167 40.37 -100.18 18.34
N SER A 168 40.04 -99.77 19.56
CA SER A 168 41.04 -99.41 20.58
C SER A 168 41.77 -100.64 21.15
N LEU A 169 41.15 -101.82 21.14
CA LEU A 169 41.76 -103.06 21.63
C LEU A 169 42.72 -103.70 20.61
N GLN A 170 42.56 -103.46 19.30
CA GLN A 170 43.48 -103.98 18.28
C GLN A 170 44.80 -103.19 18.17
N GLU A 171 44.83 -101.92 18.58
CA GLU A 171 46.05 -101.10 18.54
C GLU A 171 47.03 -101.47 19.68
N PHE A 172 46.53 -101.91 20.84
CA PHE A 172 47.37 -102.31 21.98
C PHE A 172 47.98 -103.71 21.84
N GLU A 173 47.40 -104.64 21.06
CA GLU A 173 48.00 -105.97 20.83
C GLU A 173 49.22 -105.92 19.90
N LYS A 174 49.44 -104.84 19.13
CA LYS A 174 50.60 -104.70 18.24
C LYS A 174 51.85 -104.07 18.89
N SER A 175 51.75 -103.45 20.08
CA SER A 175 52.92 -102.81 20.72
C SER A 175 53.72 -103.72 21.66
N ASP A 176 53.21 -104.90 22.03
CA ASP A 176 53.94 -105.89 22.86
C ASP A 176 54.71 -106.94 22.04
N GLN A 177 54.81 -106.78 20.71
CA GLN A 177 55.61 -107.64 19.81
C GLN A 177 56.77 -106.92 19.09
N SER A 178 57.40 -105.91 19.70
CA SER A 178 58.74 -105.43 19.29
C SER A 178 59.68 -105.25 20.45
#